data_AF-A0A1I5IMN0-F1
#
_entry.id   AF-A0A1I5IMN0-F1
#
_cell.length_a   1.000
_cell.length_b   1.000
_cell.length_c   1.000
_cell.angle_alpha   90.00
_cell.angle_beta   90.00
_cell.angle_gamma   90.00
#
_symmetry.space_group_name_H-M   'P 1'
#
loop_
_entity.id
_entity.type
_entity.pdbx_description
1 polymer ?
#
loop_
_entity_poly.entity_id
_entity_poly.type
_entity_poly.pdbx_seq_one_letter_code
_entity_poly.pdbx_strand_id
1 'polypeptide(L)'
;MLEVLTTISKFKNDYTFSTASTYKGIDITIYSIDLGTLLQEDTNSQQKEGIEALEQWAFYHSESDGTIVENDEVVGFSFPDSTINTIILQKQFIFGAEHNIVAQHHITGYYANIMFWGVKKDLMEYLYKLCCHFGLHYSTLIVKYKFALLHKNMDHEYFVEIYFPKNPV
;
A
#
# COMPACT_ATOMS: atom_id res chain seq x y z
N MET A 1 5.46 -7.13 -16.72
CA MET A 1 4.29 -8.00 -16.45
C MET A 1 4.68 -9.48 -16.35
N LEU A 2 5.35 -10.08 -17.36
CA LEU A 2 5.75 -11.50 -17.33
C LEU A 2 6.64 -11.86 -16.13
N GLU A 3 7.58 -10.97 -15.78
CA GLU A 3 8.46 -11.16 -14.61
C GLU A 3 7.68 -11.20 -13.29
N VAL A 4 6.72 -10.29 -13.10
CA VAL A 4 5.86 -10.26 -11.90
C VAL A 4 5.04 -11.55 -11.78
N LEU A 5 4.44 -12.01 -12.88
CA LEU A 5 3.70 -13.27 -12.89
C LEU A 5 4.60 -14.48 -12.63
N THR A 6 5.83 -14.46 -13.17
CA THR A 6 6.82 -15.51 -12.90
C THR A 6 7.22 -15.53 -11.43
N THR A 7 7.47 -14.36 -10.84
CA THR A 7 7.76 -14.22 -9.40
C THR A 7 6.61 -14.76 -8.56
N ILE A 8 5.38 -14.31 -8.81
CA ILE A 8 4.18 -14.75 -8.09
C ILE A 8 4.03 -16.28 -8.18
N SER A 9 4.19 -16.87 -9.38
CA SER A 9 4.00 -18.32 -9.58
C SER A 9 4.94 -19.21 -8.75
N LYS A 10 6.09 -18.67 -8.33
CA LYS A 10 7.10 -19.35 -7.52
C LYS A 10 7.12 -18.87 -6.07
N PHE A 11 6.32 -17.85 -5.76
CA PHE A 11 6.34 -17.19 -4.47
C PHE A 11 5.68 -18.07 -3.39
N LYS A 12 6.24 -18.01 -2.19
CA LYS A 12 5.65 -18.59 -0.98
C LYS A 12 5.81 -17.60 0.15
N ASN A 13 4.73 -17.40 0.91
CA ASN A 13 4.77 -16.55 2.10
C ASN A 13 5.81 -17.08 3.09
N ASP A 14 6.65 -16.17 3.58
CA ASP A 14 7.62 -16.47 4.61
C ASP A 14 7.01 -16.19 5.98
N TYR A 15 6.59 -17.25 6.68
CA TYR A 15 6.03 -17.15 8.04
C TYR A 15 7.11 -17.14 9.14
N THR A 16 8.39 -17.30 8.78
CA THR A 16 9.53 -17.13 9.70
C THR A 16 10.04 -15.70 9.73
N PHE A 17 9.60 -14.88 8.76
CA PHE A 17 10.03 -13.50 8.54
C PHE A 17 11.54 -13.33 8.32
N SER A 18 12.25 -14.41 7.97
CA SER A 18 13.69 -14.41 7.69
C SER A 18 14.07 -13.66 6.41
N THR A 19 13.11 -13.47 5.51
CA THR A 19 13.25 -12.71 4.26
C THR A 19 12.94 -11.22 4.40
N ALA A 20 12.56 -10.76 5.60
CA ALA A 20 12.42 -9.35 5.88
C ALA A 20 13.74 -8.63 5.57
N SER A 21 13.66 -7.54 4.80
CA SER A 21 14.86 -6.80 4.43
C SER A 21 15.48 -6.09 5.63
N THR A 22 16.71 -5.62 5.42
CA THR A 22 17.32 -4.65 6.33
C THR A 22 16.55 -3.34 6.30
N TYR A 23 16.42 -2.71 7.47
CA TYR A 23 15.80 -1.40 7.58
C TYR A 23 16.52 -0.38 6.71
N LYS A 24 15.78 0.26 5.80
CA LYS A 24 16.29 1.29 4.90
C LYS A 24 15.45 2.55 5.03
N GLY A 25 16.10 3.69 4.77
CA GLY A 25 15.42 4.98 4.70
C GLY A 25 14.41 4.96 3.57
N ILE A 26 13.16 5.27 3.91
CA ILE A 26 12.08 5.55 2.97
C ILE A 26 11.76 7.03 3.10
N ASP A 27 11.57 7.65 1.94
CA ASP A 27 11.09 9.02 1.77
C ASP A 27 10.10 9.00 0.61
N ILE A 28 8.81 8.84 0.94
CA ILE A 28 7.74 8.71 -0.05
C ILE A 28 6.60 9.64 0.35
N THR A 29 6.12 10.41 -0.63
CA THR A 29 4.85 11.12 -0.50
C THR A 29 3.72 10.22 -0.98
N ILE A 30 2.80 9.91 -0.08
CA ILE A 30 1.55 9.21 -0.38
C ILE A 30 0.40 10.20 -0.28
N TYR A 31 -0.34 10.36 -1.35
CA TYR A 31 -1.56 11.15 -1.37
C TYR A 31 -2.72 10.25 -0.95
N SER A 32 -3.34 10.56 0.19
CA SER A 32 -4.54 9.90 0.67
C SER A 32 -5.79 10.59 0.13
N ILE A 33 -6.67 9.80 -0.45
CA ILE A 33 -7.99 10.27 -0.87
C ILE A 33 -9.03 9.55 -0.01
N ASP A 34 -9.96 10.33 0.54
CA ASP A 34 -11.20 9.80 1.09
C ASP A 34 -12.00 9.13 -0.04
N LEU A 35 -12.30 7.84 0.11
CA LEU A 35 -12.95 7.07 -0.94
C LEU A 35 -14.32 7.65 -1.33
N GLY A 36 -15.03 8.25 -0.37
CA GLY A 36 -16.31 8.92 -0.62
C GLY A 36 -16.19 10.10 -1.57
N THR A 37 -15.12 10.87 -1.44
CA THR A 37 -14.81 12.03 -2.30
C THR A 37 -14.47 11.58 -3.73
N LEU A 38 -13.70 10.50 -3.88
CA LEU A 38 -13.36 9.93 -5.19
C LEU A 38 -14.59 9.41 -5.95
N LEU A 39 -15.58 8.88 -5.24
CA LEU A 39 -16.80 8.30 -5.82
C LEU A 39 -17.88 9.33 -6.16
N GLN A 40 -17.78 10.56 -5.65
CA GLN A 40 -18.78 11.62 -5.85
C GLN A 40 -18.50 12.52 -7.07
N GLU A 41 -17.31 12.47 -7.66
CA GLU A 41 -17.03 13.21 -8.89
C GLU A 41 -17.66 12.52 -10.11
N ASP A 42 -18.72 13.12 -10.66
CA ASP A 42 -19.25 12.80 -11.99
C ASP A 42 -18.12 12.98 -13.02
N THR A 43 -17.49 11.88 -13.42
CA THR A 43 -16.38 11.85 -14.39
C THR A 43 -16.88 12.02 -15.82
N ASN A 44 -17.64 13.09 -16.05
CA ASN A 44 -17.97 13.56 -17.38
C ASN A 44 -16.80 14.43 -17.88
N SER A 45 -16.08 13.91 -18.89
CA SER A 45 -15.09 14.63 -19.71
C SER A 45 -13.64 14.74 -19.20
N GLN A 46 -12.99 13.62 -18.88
CA GLN A 46 -11.53 13.57 -19.03
C GLN A 46 -11.16 12.62 -20.16
N GLN A 47 -10.49 13.16 -21.19
CA GLN A 47 -9.79 12.39 -22.20
C GLN A 47 -8.90 11.39 -21.47
N LYS A 48 -9.21 10.10 -21.61
CA LYS A 48 -8.43 9.01 -21.02
C LYS A 48 -7.13 8.86 -21.80
N GLU A 49 -6.17 9.74 -21.56
CA GLU A 49 -4.77 9.34 -21.71
C GLU A 49 -4.54 8.18 -20.73
N GLY A 50 -4.01 7.06 -21.24
CA GLY A 50 -3.75 5.89 -20.43
C GLY A 50 -2.79 6.25 -19.29
N ILE A 51 -3.26 6.14 -18.05
CA ILE A 51 -2.42 6.29 -16.86
C ILE A 51 -1.65 4.98 -16.72
N GLU A 52 -0.38 4.97 -17.12
CA GLU A 52 0.37 3.71 -17.25
C GLU A 52 1.02 3.22 -15.96
N ALA A 53 1.16 4.04 -14.91
CA ALA A 53 1.36 3.49 -13.57
C ALA A 53 1.14 4.51 -12.45
N LEU A 54 0.46 4.08 -11.40
CA LEU A 54 0.43 4.69 -10.07
C LEU A 54 0.58 3.57 -9.07
N GLU A 55 1.18 3.86 -7.92
CA GLU A 55 1.31 2.87 -6.85
C GLU A 55 0.17 3.07 -5.86
N GLN A 56 -0.53 1.98 -5.54
CA GLN A 56 -1.62 2.00 -4.58
C GLN A 56 -1.14 1.45 -3.23
N TRP A 57 -1.61 2.09 -2.17
CA TRP A 57 -1.23 1.83 -0.80
C TRP A 57 -2.44 1.71 0.11
N ALA A 58 -2.35 0.81 1.08
CA ALA A 58 -3.27 0.70 2.21
C ALA A 58 -2.51 0.88 3.52
N PHE A 59 -3.21 1.41 4.52
CA PHE A 59 -2.66 1.73 5.83
C PHE A 59 -3.30 0.82 6.88
N TYR A 60 -2.46 0.20 7.70
CA TYR A 60 -2.86 -0.67 8.78
C TYR A 60 -2.28 -0.16 10.10
N HIS A 61 -3.05 -0.25 11.17
CA HIS A 61 -2.60 0.05 12.52
C HIS A 61 -2.61 -1.22 13.36
N SER A 62 -1.53 -1.46 14.10
CA SER A 62 -1.49 -2.50 15.12
C SER A 62 -1.87 -1.91 16.47
N GLU A 63 -2.84 -2.55 17.13
CA GLU A 63 -3.27 -2.19 18.47
C GLU A 63 -2.33 -2.77 19.54
N SER A 64 -2.64 -2.43 20.80
CA SER A 64 -1.88 -2.87 21.98
C SER A 64 -1.71 -4.39 22.10
N ASP A 65 -2.74 -5.15 21.70
CA ASP A 65 -2.78 -6.61 21.74
C ASP A 65 -2.28 -7.25 20.43
N GLY A 66 -1.80 -6.43 19.50
CA GLY A 66 -1.35 -6.83 18.18
C GLY A 66 -2.47 -6.95 17.14
N THR A 67 -3.74 -6.74 17.52
CA THR A 67 -4.87 -6.72 16.57
C THR A 67 -4.60 -5.71 15.46
N ILE A 68 -4.90 -6.10 14.22
CA ILE A 68 -4.67 -5.26 13.04
C ILE A 68 -5.99 -4.63 12.63
N VAL A 69 -5.98 -3.31 12.49
CA VAL A 69 -7.09 -2.51 11.97
C VAL A 69 -6.65 -1.88 10.65
N GLU A 70 -7.43 -2.09 9.59
CA GLU A 70 -7.24 -1.38 8.33
C GLU A 70 -7.93 -0.01 8.42
N ASN A 71 -7.28 1.03 7.90
CA ASN A 71 -7.97 2.28 7.61
C ASN A 71 -8.60 2.17 6.21
N ASP A 72 -9.81 1.62 6.15
CA ASP A 72 -10.53 1.34 4.91
C ASP A 72 -11.20 2.58 4.29
N GLU A 73 -11.26 3.69 5.02
CA GLU A 73 -11.76 4.98 4.52
C GLU A 73 -10.75 5.69 3.61
N VAL A 74 -9.48 5.27 3.65
CA VAL A 74 -8.37 5.95 2.98
C VAL A 74 -7.66 5.04 1.98
N VAL A 75 -7.54 5.52 0.74
CA VAL A 75 -6.66 4.90 -0.27
C VAL A 75 -5.47 5.82 -0.53
N GLY A 76 -4.27 5.25 -0.46
CA GLY A 76 -3.03 5.97 -0.72
C GLY A 76 -2.54 5.80 -2.15
N PHE A 77 -2.02 6.86 -2.74
CA PHE A 77 -1.39 6.86 -4.06
C PHE A 77 0.00 7.49 -4.02
N SER A 78 0.99 6.89 -4.69
CA SER A 78 2.28 7.53 -4.93
C SER A 78 2.70 7.45 -6.41
N PHE A 79 3.56 8.38 -6.79
CA PHE A 79 4.03 8.58 -8.17
C PHE A 79 5.55 8.49 -8.21
N PRO A 80 6.13 7.31 -8.52
CA PRO A 80 7.57 7.17 -8.66
C PRO A 80 8.08 8.02 -9.83
N ASP A 81 9.24 8.65 -9.66
CA ASP A 81 9.92 9.43 -10.70
C ASP A 81 10.24 8.60 -11.96
N SER A 82 10.33 7.28 -11.83
CA SER A 82 10.61 6.35 -12.92
C SER A 82 9.40 6.05 -13.82
N THR A 83 8.22 6.55 -13.49
CA THR A 83 6.99 6.17 -14.19
C THR A 83 6.68 7.11 -15.35
N ILE A 84 6.44 6.53 -16.52
CA ILE A 84 6.09 7.26 -17.74
C ILE A 84 4.72 7.93 -17.56
N ASN A 85 4.65 9.23 -17.89
CA ASN A 85 3.41 10.01 -17.95
C ASN A 85 2.62 10.16 -16.62
N THR A 86 3.31 10.28 -15.48
CA THR A 86 2.66 10.59 -14.19
C THR A 86 2.49 12.08 -13.90
N ILE A 87 3.17 12.96 -14.64
CA ILE A 87 3.25 14.39 -14.33
C ILE A 87 1.87 15.05 -14.29
N ILE A 88 0.96 14.68 -15.19
CA ILE A 88 -0.39 15.28 -15.24
C ILE A 88 -1.20 14.85 -14.02
N LEU A 89 -1.22 13.55 -13.70
CA LEU A 89 -1.96 13.04 -12.54
C LEU A 89 -1.36 13.55 -11.22
N GLN A 90 -0.04 13.51 -11.10
CA GLN A 90 0.66 14.03 -9.92
C GLN A 90 0.33 15.51 -9.69
N LYS A 91 0.27 16.33 -10.74
CA LYS A 91 -0.17 17.73 -10.64
C LYS A 91 -1.62 17.87 -10.19
N GLN A 92 -2.53 17.01 -10.65
CA GLN A 92 -3.92 17.00 -10.17
C GLN A 92 -4.01 16.65 -8.67
N PHE A 93 -3.21 15.69 -8.21
CA PHE A 93 -3.13 15.32 -6.80
C PHE A 93 -2.51 16.42 -5.93
N ILE A 94 -1.46 17.09 -6.41
CA ILE A 94 -0.87 18.27 -5.75
C ILE A 94 -1.91 19.40 -5.66
N PHE A 95 -2.59 19.70 -6.76
CA PHE A 95 -3.66 20.70 -6.79
C PHE A 95 -4.80 20.33 -5.83
N GLY A 96 -5.22 19.07 -5.82
CA GLY A 96 -6.21 18.57 -4.88
C GLY A 96 -5.77 18.71 -3.42
N ALA A 97 -4.49 18.50 -3.13
CA ALA A 97 -3.94 18.70 -1.79
C ALA A 97 -3.93 20.18 -1.38
N GLU A 98 -3.55 21.10 -2.27
CA GLU A 98 -3.61 22.55 -2.03
C GLU A 98 -5.03 23.04 -1.72
N HIS A 99 -6.05 22.34 -2.24
CA HIS A 99 -7.47 22.67 -2.04
C HIS A 99 -8.15 21.82 -0.96
N ASN A 100 -7.39 21.03 -0.18
CA ASN A 100 -7.89 20.13 0.87
C ASN A 100 -8.90 19.07 0.38
N ILE A 101 -8.84 18.71 -0.90
CA ILE A 101 -9.61 17.60 -1.50
C ILE A 101 -8.89 16.27 -1.25
N VAL A 102 -7.56 16.31 -1.21
CA VAL A 102 -6.66 15.17 -1.01
C VAL A 102 -5.79 15.48 0.20
N ALA A 103 -5.61 14.52 1.12
CA ALA A 103 -4.63 14.67 2.18
C ALA A 103 -3.26 14.19 1.69
N GLN A 104 -2.19 14.89 2.10
CA GLN A 104 -0.83 14.49 1.78
C GLN A 104 -0.21 13.86 3.03
N HIS A 105 0.10 12.55 2.96
CA HIS A 105 0.89 11.87 3.98
C HIS A 105 2.32 11.70 3.49
N HIS A 106 3.23 12.38 4.18
CA HIS A 106 4.64 12.20 3.95
C HIS A 106 5.17 11.10 4.88
N ILE A 107 5.64 10.01 4.29
CA ILE A 107 6.18 8.87 5.03
C ILE A 107 7.69 8.93 4.93
N THR A 108 8.29 9.20 6.07
CA THR A 108 9.74 9.22 6.23
C THR A 108 10.15 8.32 7.39
N GLY A 109 11.33 7.72 7.28
CA GLY A 109 11.92 6.92 8.36
C GLY A 109 12.58 5.65 7.87
N TYR A 110 12.98 4.79 8.80
CA TYR A 110 13.62 3.52 8.49
C TYR A 110 12.63 2.37 8.59
N TYR A 111 12.38 1.73 7.45
CA TYR A 111 11.42 0.64 7.33
C TYR A 111 12.12 -0.61 6.81
N ALA A 112 11.72 -1.76 7.34
CA ALA A 112 11.95 -3.03 6.70
C ALA A 112 10.75 -3.34 5.80
N ASN A 113 10.96 -4.23 4.82
CA ASN A 113 9.88 -4.72 3.97
C ASN A 113 9.86 -6.25 3.87
N ILE A 114 8.69 -6.80 3.58
CA ILE A 114 8.48 -8.22 3.28
C ILE A 114 7.33 -8.39 2.29
N MET A 115 7.39 -9.44 1.48
CA MET A 115 6.37 -9.72 0.46
C MET A 115 5.31 -10.68 0.99
N PHE A 116 4.08 -10.55 0.49
CA PHE A 116 2.96 -11.46 0.79
C PHE A 116 2.10 -11.71 -0.45
N TRP A 117 1.58 -12.93 -0.59
CA TRP A 117 0.55 -13.33 -1.55
C TRP A 117 -0.61 -14.04 -0.84
N GLY A 118 -1.83 -13.59 -1.09
CA GLY A 118 -3.03 -14.27 -0.59
C GLY A 118 -4.25 -13.34 -0.59
N VAL A 119 -5.32 -13.80 0.05
CA VAL A 119 -6.55 -13.01 0.19
C VAL A 119 -6.47 -12.05 1.37
N LYS A 120 -7.41 -11.09 1.44
CA LYS A 120 -7.45 -10.06 2.50
C LYS A 120 -7.44 -10.67 3.92
N LYS A 121 -8.20 -11.74 4.13
CA LYS A 121 -8.24 -12.43 5.44
C LYS A 121 -6.88 -12.96 5.85
N ASP A 122 -6.16 -13.61 4.94
CA ASP A 122 -4.84 -14.18 5.20
C ASP A 122 -3.79 -13.08 5.40
N LEU A 123 -3.93 -11.95 4.70
CA LEU A 123 -3.08 -10.77 4.91
C LEU A 123 -3.22 -10.24 6.34
N MET A 124 -4.46 -10.11 6.86
CA MET A 124 -4.69 -9.64 8.23
C MET A 124 -4.04 -10.55 9.27
N GLU A 125 -4.14 -11.87 9.09
CA GLU A 125 -3.48 -12.84 9.97
C GLU A 125 -1.95 -12.77 9.85
N TYR A 126 -1.43 -12.57 8.64
CA TYR A 126 -0.01 -12.42 8.38
C TYR A 126 0.56 -11.16 9.05
N LEU A 127 -0.14 -10.02 8.94
CA LEU A 127 0.22 -8.76 9.59
C LEU A 127 0.21 -8.88 11.12
N TYR A 128 -0.79 -9.58 11.68
CA TYR A 128 -0.82 -9.86 13.12
C TYR A 128 0.42 -10.63 13.58
N LYS A 129 0.76 -11.72 12.88
CA LYS A 129 1.94 -12.54 13.19
C LYS A 129 3.24 -11.74 13.03
N LEU A 130 3.32 -10.89 12.01
CA LEU A 130 4.46 -10.00 11.77
C LEU A 130 4.63 -9.02 12.93
N CYS A 131 3.56 -8.36 13.36
CA CYS A 131 3.59 -7.41 14.48
C CYS A 131 4.01 -8.08 15.78
N CYS A 132 3.45 -9.26 16.08
CA CYS A 132 3.85 -10.04 17.24
C CYS A 132 5.33 -10.43 17.21
N HIS A 133 5.84 -10.84 16.04
CA HIS A 133 7.23 -11.28 15.89
C HIS A 133 8.23 -10.14 16.14
N PHE A 134 7.95 -8.94 15.63
CA PHE A 134 8.83 -7.77 15.75
C PHE A 134 8.47 -6.85 16.93
N GLY A 135 7.46 -7.18 17.72
CA GLY A 135 6.98 -6.37 18.85
C GLY A 135 6.38 -5.02 18.45
N LEU A 136 5.78 -4.94 17.25
CA LEU A 136 5.25 -3.70 16.66
C LEU A 136 3.88 -3.35 17.25
N HIS A 137 3.84 -2.94 18.51
CA HIS A 137 2.62 -2.44 19.15
C HIS A 137 2.41 -0.97 18.80
N TYR A 138 1.15 -0.54 18.62
CA TYR A 138 0.80 0.86 18.28
C TYR A 138 1.55 1.40 17.05
N SER A 139 1.79 0.53 16.08
CA SER A 139 2.63 0.82 14.92
C SER A 139 1.78 0.89 13.66
N THR A 140 2.17 1.78 12.75
CA THR A 140 1.55 1.84 11.42
C THR A 140 2.34 0.95 10.46
N LEU A 141 1.64 0.01 9.82
CA LEU A 141 2.15 -0.76 8.69
C LEU A 141 1.57 -0.19 7.40
N ILE A 142 2.39 -0.19 6.37
CA ILE A 142 2.03 0.38 5.08
C ILE A 142 2.16 -0.71 4.03
N VAL A 143 1.09 -0.97 3.29
CA VAL A 143 1.03 -2.09 2.35
C VAL A 143 0.89 -1.55 0.94
N LYS A 144 1.86 -1.86 0.09
CA LYS A 144 1.90 -1.49 -1.32
C LYS A 144 1.36 -2.63 -2.18
N TYR A 145 0.33 -2.36 -2.97
CA TYR A 145 -0.19 -3.33 -3.91
C TYR A 145 0.71 -3.42 -5.16
N LYS A 146 1.21 -4.61 -5.45
CA LYS A 146 2.03 -4.90 -6.64
C LYS A 146 1.21 -5.57 -7.74
N PHE A 147 0.25 -6.40 -7.35
CA PHE A 147 -0.62 -7.13 -8.26
C PHE A 147 -1.91 -7.53 -7.53
N ALA A 148 -3.02 -7.59 -8.26
CA ALA A 148 -4.27 -8.15 -7.76
C ALA A 148 -4.83 -9.14 -8.79
N LEU A 149 -5.25 -10.32 -8.33
CA LEU A 149 -6.02 -11.27 -9.11
C LEU A 149 -7.49 -11.16 -8.70
N LEU A 150 -8.29 -10.60 -9.60
CA LEU A 150 -9.71 -10.35 -9.36
C LEU A 150 -10.54 -11.63 -9.60
N HIS A 151 -11.11 -12.15 -8.51
CA HIS A 151 -12.02 -13.29 -8.51
C HIS A 151 -13.50 -12.85 -8.52
N LYS A 152 -14.36 -13.59 -9.23
CA LYS A 152 -15.79 -13.27 -9.36
C LYS A 152 -16.56 -13.30 -8.02
N ASN A 153 -16.10 -14.10 -7.08
CA ASN A 153 -16.68 -14.22 -5.74
C ASN A 153 -16.25 -13.10 -4.78
N MET A 154 -15.53 -12.08 -5.28
CA MET A 154 -14.96 -10.97 -4.51
C MET A 154 -13.86 -11.36 -3.51
N ASP A 155 -13.41 -12.62 -3.54
CA ASP A 155 -12.29 -13.10 -2.73
C ASP A 155 -10.97 -12.91 -3.48
N HIS A 156 -10.62 -11.65 -3.75
CA HIS A 156 -9.46 -11.28 -4.56
C HIS A 156 -8.14 -11.65 -3.87
N GLU A 157 -7.16 -12.10 -4.66
CA GLU A 157 -5.80 -12.33 -4.17
C GLU A 157 -4.93 -11.12 -4.47
N TYR A 158 -4.05 -10.78 -3.54
CA TYR A 158 -3.19 -9.62 -3.62
C TYR A 158 -1.73 -10.05 -3.46
N PHE A 159 -0.88 -9.61 -4.39
CA PHE A 159 0.56 -9.55 -4.17
C PHE A 159 0.91 -8.19 -3.60
N VAL A 160 1.46 -8.17 -2.40
CA VAL A 160 1.76 -6.93 -1.71
C VAL A 160 3.17 -6.91 -1.17
N GLU A 161 3.70 -5.71 -1.03
CA GLU A 161 4.93 -5.41 -0.31
C GLU A 161 4.54 -4.66 0.97
N ILE A 162 4.82 -5.26 2.12
CA ILE A 162 4.48 -4.76 3.44
C ILE A 162 5.71 -4.03 3.98
N TYR A 163 5.53 -2.77 4.39
CA TYR A 163 6.54 -1.95 5.04
C TYR A 163 6.19 -1.75 6.51
N PHE A 164 7.17 -1.93 7.37
CA PHE A 164 7.00 -1.77 8.82
C PHE A 164 8.19 -1.06 9.46
N PRO A 165 7.94 -0.20 10.45
CA PRO A 165 8.99 0.57 11.11
C PRO A 165 9.80 -0.34 12.03
N LYS A 166 10.99 0.14 12.42
CA LYS A 166 11.69 -0.46 13.56
C LYS A 166 10.88 -0.15 14.82
N ASN A 167 10.70 -1.13 15.69
CA ASN A 167 10.04 -0.93 16.99
C ASN A 167 10.66 0.27 17.72
N PRO A 168 9.88 1.31 18.08
CA PRO A 168 10.36 2.39 18.92
C PRO A 168 10.57 1.84 20.35
N VAL A 169 11.81 1.47 20.67
CA VAL A 169 12.23 1.11 22.03
C VAL A 169 12.02 2.29 22.97
#